data_AF-A0A2D7SS55-F1
#
_entry.id   AF-A0A2D7SS55-F1
#
_cell.length_a   1.000
_cell.length_b   1.000
_cell.length_c   1.000
_cell.angle_alpha   90.00
_cell.angle_beta   90.00
_cell.angle_gamma   90.00
#
_symmetry.space_group_name_H-M   'P 1'
#
loop_
_entity.id
_entity.type
_entity.pdbx_description
1 polymer ?
#
loop_
_entity_poly.entity_id
_entity_poly.type
_entity_poly.pdbx_seq_one_letter_code
_entity_poly.pdbx_strand_id
1 'polypeptide(L)' 'LHKKDNLNIDNIFLVKQLNNNIKVVSVSDNPNSESKLKKMGSDEVMNLSIIGANYISSLF' A
#
# COMPACT_ATOMS: atom_id res chain seq x y z
N LEU A 1 8.37 -2.48 10.13
CA LEU A 1 7.75 -2.49 8.79
C LEU A 1 8.23 -3.72 8.04
N HIS A 2 7.35 -4.35 7.25
CA HIS A 2 7.74 -5.48 6.42
C HIS A 2 8.68 -5.03 5.31
N LYS A 3 9.65 -5.87 4.96
CA LYS A 3 10.66 -5.57 3.93
C LYS A 3 10.02 -5.21 2.58
N LYS A 4 8.90 -5.86 2.22
CA LYS A 4 8.16 -5.59 0.97
C LYS A 4 7.48 -4.21 0.98
N ASP A 5 6.85 -3.82 2.08
CA ASP A 5 6.20 -2.50 2.18
C ASP A 5 7.20 -1.36 2.04
N ASN A 6 8.42 -1.51 2.57
CA ASN A 6 9.48 -0.52 2.39
C ASN A 6 9.88 -0.36 0.92
N LEU A 7 9.99 -1.46 0.17
CA LEU A 7 10.25 -1.38 -1.27
C LEU A 7 9.11 -0.71 -2.02
N ASN A 8 7.86 -0.97 -1.62
CA ASN A 8 6.70 -0.31 -2.23
C ASN A 8 6.73 1.20 -1.96
N ILE A 9 7.06 1.63 -0.74
CA ILE A 9 7.25 3.05 -0.37
C ILE A 9 8.29 3.71 -1.29
N ASP A 10 9.47 3.10 -1.45
CA ASP A 10 10.55 3.65 -2.27
C ASP A 10 10.14 3.74 -3.75
N ASN A 11 9.48 2.70 -4.28
CA ASN A 11 9.01 2.67 -5.66
C ASN A 11 7.94 3.74 -5.93
N ILE A 12 6.97 3.92 -5.02
CA ILE A 12 5.93 4.94 -5.16
C ILE A 12 6.55 6.33 -5.19
N PHE A 13 7.50 6.59 -4.29
CA PHE A 13 8.21 7.86 -4.25
C PHE A 13 8.92 8.13 -5.58
N LEU A 14 9.70 7.18 -6.08
CA LEU A 14 10.41 7.32 -7.35
C LEU A 14 9.46 7.55 -8.54
N VAL A 15 8.36 6.80 -8.61
CA VAL A 15 7.36 6.95 -9.69
C VAL A 15 6.74 8.34 -9.68
N LYS A 16 6.35 8.86 -8.51
CA LYS A 16 5.77 10.22 -8.38
C LYS A 16 6.78 11.33 -8.63
N GLN A 17 8.06 11.12 -8.31
CA GLN A 17 9.13 12.05 -8.70
C GLN A 17 9.30 12.15 -10.22
N LEU A 18 9.18 11.03 -10.94
CA LEU A 18 9.30 11.00 -12.40
C LEU A 18 8.06 11.53 -13.11
N ASN A 19 6.86 11.22 -12.59
CA ASN A 19 5.60 11.71 -13.12
C ASN A 19 4.56 11.82 -12.01
N ASN A 20 4.33 13.04 -11.53
CA ASN A 20 3.40 13.25 -10.42
C ASN A 20 1.92 12.98 -10.79
N ASN A 21 1.58 12.98 -12.07
CA ASN A 21 0.20 12.81 -12.55
C ASN A 21 -0.21 11.34 -12.75
N ILE A 22 0.73 10.39 -12.66
CA ILE A 22 0.39 8.97 -12.81
C ILE A 22 -0.41 8.49 -11.60
N LYS A 23 -1.51 7.76 -11.83
CA LYS A 23 -2.26 7.14 -10.74
C LYS A 23 -1.50 5.91 -10.23
N VAL A 24 -1.20 5.87 -8.93
CA VAL A 24 -0.47 4.79 -8.28
C VAL A 24 -1.39 4.08 -7.30
N VAL A 25 -1.64 2.80 -7.58
CA VAL A 25 -2.32 1.89 -6.67
C VAL A 25 -1.28 0.95 -6.08
N SER A 26 -1.20 0.86 -4.75
CA SER A 26 -0.22 0.02 -4.07
C SER A 26 -0.88 -1.00 -3.15
N VAL A 27 -0.10 -2.01 -2.79
CA VAL A 27 -0.53 -3.09 -1.91
C VAL A 27 0.33 -3.05 -0.64
N SER A 28 -0.31 -3.34 0.49
CA SER A 28 0.31 -3.39 1.81
C SER A 28 0.09 -4.76 2.45
N ASP A 29 1.18 -5.40 2.86
CA ASP A 29 1.14 -6.65 3.63
C ASP A 29 1.03 -6.39 5.14
N ASN A 30 1.10 -5.12 5.57
CA ASN A 30 0.93 -4.73 6.97
C ASN A 30 -0.17 -3.66 7.12
N PRO A 31 -1.10 -3.80 8.08
CA PRO A 31 -2.12 -2.78 8.37
C PRO A 31 -1.53 -1.39 8.66
N ASN A 32 -0.35 -1.33 9.27
CA ASN A 32 0.25 -0.07 9.71
C ASN A 32 1.04 0.68 8.62
N SER A 33 1.25 0.07 7.45
CA SER A 33 2.02 0.70 6.37
C SER A 33 1.17 1.59 5.46
N GLU A 34 -0.17 1.50 5.53
CA GLU A 34 -1.08 2.25 4.65
C GLU A 34 -0.84 3.76 4.67
N SER A 35 -0.73 4.35 5.87
CA SER A 35 -0.49 5.79 6.02
C SER A 35 0.82 6.23 5.35
N LYS A 36 1.86 5.39 5.40
CA LYS A 36 3.16 5.71 4.79
C LYS A 36 3.11 5.62 3.27
N LEU A 37 2.44 4.58 2.73
CA LEU A 37 2.26 4.42 1.28
C LEU A 37 1.46 5.60 0.69
N LYS A 38 0.39 6.03 1.35
CA LYS A 38 -0.36 7.25 0.96
C LYS A 38 0.51 8.51 1.01
N LYS A 39 1.31 8.68 2.06
CA LYS A 39 2.23 9.83 2.19
C LYS A 39 3.28 9.91 1.08
N MET A 40 3.73 8.78 0.53
CA MET A 40 4.65 8.78 -0.61
C MET A 40 3.98 9.08 -1.95
N GLY A 41 2.65 9.16 -1.97
CA GLY A 41 1.87 9.51 -3.16
C GLY A 41 1.07 8.35 -3.73
N SER A 42 0.86 7.25 -3.01
CA SER A 42 -0.13 6.25 -3.46
C SER A 42 -1.52 6.87 -3.40
N ASP A 43 -2.25 6.82 -4.51
CA ASP A 43 -3.62 7.32 -4.62
C ASP A 43 -4.60 6.37 -3.91
N GLU A 44 -4.36 5.06 -4.05
CA GLU A 44 -5.11 4.02 -3.36
C GLU A 44 -4.14 2.98 -2.77
N VAL A 45 -4.52 2.39 -1.63
CA VAL A 45 -3.74 1.34 -0.97
C VAL A 45 -4.68 0.18 -0.61
N MET A 46 -4.35 -1.02 -1.09
CA MET A 46 -5.06 -2.25 -0.74
C MET A 46 -4.31 -2.98 0.37
N ASN A 47 -4.99 -3.24 1.49
CA ASN A 47 -4.39 -3.90 2.64
C ASN A 47 -4.74 -5.39 2.69
N LEU A 48 -3.81 -6.26 2.31
CA LEU A 48 -4.09 -7.69 2.19
C LEU A 48 -4.37 -8.36 3.54
N SER A 49 -3.75 -7.90 4.63
CA SER A 49 -4.03 -8.44 5.96
C SER A 49 -5.47 -8.16 6.39
N ILE A 50 -5.96 -6.95 6.15
CA ILE A 50 -7.33 -6.56 6.48
C ILE A 50 -8.32 -7.28 5.56
N ILE A 51 -8.05 -7.30 4.26
CA ILE A 51 -8.91 -8.00 3.28
C ILE A 51 -9.01 -9.49 3.64
N GLY A 52 -7.88 -10.14 3.94
CA GLY A 52 -7.86 -11.55 4.34
C GLY A 52 -8.61 -11.80 5.66
N ALA A 53 -8.43 -10.93 6.66
CA ALA A 53 -9.14 -11.04 7.93
C ALA A 53 -10.66 -10.90 7.75
N ASN A 54 -11.11 -9.92 6.94
CA ASN A 54 -12.52 -9.72 6.63
C ASN A 54 -13.12 -10.93 5.89
N TYR A 55 -12.38 -11.48 4.93
CA TYR A 55 -12.80 -12.68 4.21
C TYR A 55 -12.99 -13.85 5.18
N ILE A 56 -12.02 -14.12 6.05
CA ILE A 56 -12.13 -15.19 7.06
C ILE A 56 -13.31 -14.93 8.01
N SER A 57 -13.48 -13.69 8.48
CA SER A 57 -14.60 -13.32 9.36
C SER A 57 -15.96 -13.50 8.70
N SER A 58 -16.07 -13.38 7.37
CA SER A 58 -17.34 -13.56 6.65
C SER A 58 -17.75 -15.03 6.46
N LEU A 59 -16.86 -15.97 6.79
CA LEU A 59 -17.13 -17.41 6.70
C LEU A 59 -17.78 -17.98 7.97
N PHE A 60 -17.92 -17.18 9.03
CA PHE A 60 -18.51 -17.55 10.32
C PHE A 60 -19.70 -16.62 10.64
#